data_AF-A0A699YHW1-F1
#
_entry.id   AF-A0A699YHW1-F1
#
_cell.length_a   1.000
_cell.length_b   1.000
_cell.length_c   1.000
_cell.angle_alpha   90.00
_cell.angle_beta   90.00
_cell.angle_gamma   90.00
#
_symmetry.space_group_name_H-M   'P 1'
#
loop_
_entity.id
_entity.type
_entity.pdbx_description
1 polymer ?
#
loop_
_entity_poly.entity_id
_entity_poly.type
_entity_poly.pdbx_seq_one_letter_code
_entity_poly.pdbx_strand_id
1 'polypeptide(L)'
;MKGVTNDQLDPSVDVMRTVTLPLLKRLGVEDSGMELKVVKRGAKPLGGGELVLRMPIVKQLAHISMTDEGMVKRIRGVAYSMKVSPQNTNRMVCAVLLGLQVDGARGVLNQLLADVYVFTDAVSGSSSGLSPGFGLTLVAETTSGCLISAEAAATAGGRAAGGGQGAGLEALQEALVVPEDVGRLAAQALLEEVQRGGVVDGSHQPLILTLAALGPEEMHEVRLGPLTTQAVRTLRLLRDFAGVTFNIRTERDSQTVFLSCIGAGLKNLARKTT
;
A
#
# COMPACT_ATOMS: atom_id res chain seq x y z
N MET A 1 -18.51 2.27 4.24
CA MET A 1 -17.96 1.08 4.94
C MET A 1 -17.68 1.45 6.38
N LYS A 2 -17.92 0.54 7.33
CA LYS A 2 -17.67 0.77 8.77
C LYS A 2 -16.85 -0.40 9.32
N GLY A 3 -15.83 -0.13 10.12
CA GLY A 3 -14.97 -1.19 10.66
C GLY A 3 -13.59 -0.70 11.11
N VAL A 4 -12.62 -1.62 11.07
CA VAL A 4 -11.20 -1.32 11.30
C VAL A 4 -10.63 -0.70 10.03
N THR A 5 -9.88 0.39 10.16
CA THR A 5 -9.29 1.12 9.02
C THR A 5 -7.81 0.85 8.86
N ASN A 6 -7.14 0.37 9.90
CA ASN A 6 -5.69 0.19 9.91
C ASN A 6 -5.34 -1.10 10.64
N ASP A 7 -4.51 -1.91 9.98
CA ASP A 7 -3.94 -3.13 10.52
C ASP A 7 -2.48 -3.27 10.06
N GLN A 8 -1.78 -4.27 10.59
CA GLN A 8 -0.40 -4.57 10.20
C GLN A 8 -0.32 -5.58 9.04
N LEU A 9 -1.42 -6.29 8.76
CA LEU A 9 -1.47 -7.35 7.73
C LEU A 9 -2.14 -6.86 6.43
N ASP A 10 -3.18 -6.04 6.56
CA ASP A 10 -4.00 -5.56 5.45
C ASP A 10 -3.60 -4.13 5.03
N PRO A 11 -3.70 -3.79 3.73
CA PRO A 11 -3.38 -2.45 3.25
C PRO A 11 -4.27 -1.40 3.92
N SER A 12 -3.66 -0.36 4.47
CA SER A 12 -4.42 0.71 5.10
C SER A 12 -5.21 1.56 4.11
N VAL A 13 -6.15 2.33 4.65
CA VAL A 13 -6.93 3.32 3.90
C VAL A 13 -6.05 4.38 3.24
N ASP A 14 -4.91 4.71 3.84
CA ASP A 14 -3.97 5.69 3.26
C ASP A 14 -3.28 5.10 2.03
N VAL A 15 -2.87 3.83 2.08
CA VAL A 15 -2.35 3.10 0.91
C VAL A 15 -3.40 3.02 -0.19
N MET A 16 -4.65 2.67 0.17
CA MET A 16 -5.74 2.62 -0.82
C MET A 16 -5.95 3.97 -1.50
N ARG A 17 -5.96 5.05 -0.73
CA ARG A 17 -6.15 6.42 -1.23
C ARG A 17 -4.99 6.89 -2.12
N THR A 18 -3.75 6.58 -1.74
CA THR A 18 -2.55 7.16 -2.35
C THR A 18 -1.94 6.30 -3.44
N VAL A 19 -2.13 4.98 -3.41
CA VAL A 19 -1.57 4.03 -4.40
C VAL A 19 -2.67 3.35 -5.21
N THR A 20 -3.65 2.73 -4.56
CA THR A 20 -4.70 2.00 -5.28
C THR A 20 -5.53 2.93 -6.16
N LEU A 21 -5.93 4.11 -5.66
CA LEU A 21 -6.74 5.04 -6.47
C LEU A 21 -5.98 5.53 -7.72
N PRO A 22 -4.73 6.08 -7.63
CA PRO A 22 -4.01 6.46 -8.85
C PRO A 22 -3.71 5.28 -9.79
N LEU A 23 -3.52 4.07 -9.26
CA LEU A 23 -3.38 2.87 -10.07
C LEU A 23 -4.66 2.61 -10.88
N LEU A 24 -5.84 2.67 -10.25
CA LEU A 24 -7.12 2.53 -10.96
C LEU A 24 -7.36 3.64 -12.00
N LYS A 25 -6.93 4.87 -11.72
CA LYS A 25 -7.03 5.98 -12.68
C LYS A 25 -6.24 5.69 -13.96
N ARG A 26 -5.03 5.14 -13.84
CA ARG A 26 -4.22 4.73 -15.01
C ARG A 26 -4.89 3.64 -15.84
N LEU A 27 -5.76 2.86 -15.22
CA LEU A 27 -6.49 1.75 -15.84
C LEU A 27 -7.83 2.18 -16.47
N GLY A 28 -8.03 3.49 -16.66
CA GLY A 28 -9.19 4.03 -17.39
C GLY A 28 -10.42 4.27 -16.53
N VAL A 29 -10.30 4.25 -15.19
CA VAL A 29 -11.36 4.71 -14.30
C VAL A 29 -11.37 6.25 -14.32
N GLU A 30 -12.38 6.84 -14.97
CA GLU A 30 -12.52 8.30 -15.11
C GLU A 30 -12.47 9.03 -13.76
N ASP A 31 -11.80 10.20 -13.74
CA ASP A 31 -11.59 11.00 -12.53
C ASP A 31 -12.88 11.61 -11.94
N SER A 32 -13.93 11.73 -12.76
CA SER A 32 -15.13 12.55 -12.51
C SER A 32 -16.07 12.03 -11.41
N GLY A 33 -15.69 11.00 -10.65
CA GLY A 33 -16.51 10.49 -9.55
C GLY A 33 -15.81 9.57 -8.55
N MET A 34 -14.48 9.45 -8.62
CA MET A 34 -13.73 8.55 -7.75
C MET A 34 -13.18 9.27 -6.52
N GLU A 35 -13.77 9.02 -5.36
CA GLU A 35 -13.31 9.59 -4.08
C GLU A 35 -13.30 8.53 -2.97
N LEU A 36 -12.24 8.55 -2.16
CA LEU A 36 -12.18 7.83 -0.89
C LEU A 36 -12.03 8.84 0.24
N LYS A 37 -13.14 9.08 0.95
CA LYS A 37 -13.19 10.00 2.08
C LYS A 37 -13.17 9.24 3.40
N VAL A 38 -12.17 9.54 4.21
CA VAL A 38 -12.06 9.06 5.60
C VAL A 38 -12.90 9.97 6.49
N VAL A 39 -14.02 9.45 7.02
CA VAL A 39 -14.90 10.20 7.94
C VAL A 39 -14.45 9.97 9.38
N LYS A 40 -14.15 8.71 9.72
CA LYS A 40 -13.59 8.32 11.03
C LYS A 40 -12.51 7.27 10.82
N ARG A 41 -11.41 7.39 11.56
CA ARG A 41 -10.38 6.34 11.64
C ARG A 41 -10.71 5.40 12.80
N GLY A 42 -10.34 4.12 12.70
CA GLY A 42 -10.55 3.14 13.76
C GLY A 42 -9.50 2.04 13.75
N ALA A 43 -8.71 1.96 14.81
CA ALA A 43 -7.72 0.89 15.01
C ALA A 43 -8.35 -0.36 15.64
N LYS A 44 -7.68 -1.51 15.54
CA LYS A 44 -7.97 -2.68 16.38
C LYS A 44 -7.79 -2.34 17.87
N PRO A 45 -8.51 -3.01 18.80
CA PRO A 45 -9.45 -4.11 18.58
C PRO A 45 -10.91 -3.71 18.33
N LEU A 46 -11.36 -2.54 18.83
CA LEU A 46 -12.78 -2.15 18.79
C LEU A 46 -13.19 -1.47 17.47
N GLY A 47 -12.23 -0.99 16.67
CA GLY A 47 -12.49 -0.35 15.38
C GLY A 47 -13.26 0.96 15.51
N GLY A 48 -14.37 1.07 14.77
CA GLY A 48 -15.24 2.25 14.75
C GLY A 48 -14.88 3.30 13.70
N GLY A 49 -14.10 2.93 12.70
CA GLY A 49 -13.83 3.77 11.54
C GLY A 49 -14.98 3.75 10.53
N GLU A 50 -15.08 4.83 9.77
CA GLU A 50 -16.11 5.05 8.75
C GLU A 50 -15.50 5.68 7.51
N LEU A 51 -15.72 5.03 6.38
CA LEU A 51 -15.18 5.41 5.07
C LEU A 51 -16.31 5.54 4.07
N VAL A 52 -16.25 6.59 3.26
CA VAL A 52 -17.13 6.77 2.11
C VAL A 52 -16.29 6.59 0.85
N LEU A 53 -16.59 5.54 0.10
CA LEU A 53 -15.99 5.27 -1.20
C LEU A 53 -17.04 5.58 -2.27
N ARG A 54 -16.70 6.44 -3.22
CA ARG A 54 -17.45 6.59 -4.46
C ARG A 54 -16.57 6.16 -5.62
N MET A 55 -17.15 5.36 -6.50
CA MET A 55 -16.48 4.78 -7.66
C MET A 55 -17.41 4.93 -8.87
N PRO A 56 -16.93 5.48 -9.99
CA PRO A 56 -17.71 5.55 -11.21
C PRO A 56 -17.82 4.17 -11.88
N ILE A 57 -18.86 3.97 -12.67
CA ILE A 57 -19.09 2.72 -13.40
C ILE A 57 -18.38 2.78 -14.76
N VAL A 58 -17.34 1.97 -14.90
CA VAL A 58 -16.54 1.85 -16.14
C VAL A 58 -17.09 0.73 -17.02
N LYS A 59 -17.18 0.97 -18.34
CA LYS A 59 -17.64 -0.04 -19.33
C LYS A 59 -16.58 -1.13 -19.57
N GLN A 60 -15.32 -0.72 -19.70
CA GLN A 60 -14.18 -1.58 -20.03
C GLN A 60 -12.91 -0.96 -19.45
N LEU A 61 -11.99 -1.80 -18.94
CA LEU A 61 -10.70 -1.35 -18.44
C LEU A 61 -9.77 -0.93 -19.59
N ALA A 62 -8.81 -0.06 -19.30
CA ALA A 62 -7.76 0.30 -20.25
C ALA A 62 -6.70 -0.80 -20.37
N HIS A 63 -5.97 -0.77 -21.48
CA HIS A 63 -4.77 -1.58 -21.68
C HIS A 63 -3.71 -1.29 -20.60
N ILE A 64 -2.97 -2.32 -20.21
CA ILE A 64 -1.94 -2.23 -19.17
C ILE A 64 -0.59 -2.54 -19.81
N SER A 65 0.24 -1.52 -19.96
CA SER A 65 1.65 -1.64 -20.31
C SER A 65 2.48 -0.83 -19.32
N MET A 66 3.03 -1.53 -18.33
CA MET A 66 3.84 -0.93 -17.26
C MET A 66 5.15 -1.71 -17.16
N THR A 67 6.12 -1.35 -17.99
CA THR A 67 7.43 -2.01 -18.06
C THR A 67 8.55 -1.17 -17.46
N ASP A 68 8.39 0.16 -17.40
CA ASP A 68 9.38 1.08 -16.90
C ASP A 68 9.17 1.39 -15.40
N GLU A 69 10.11 0.95 -14.56
CA GLU A 69 10.12 1.25 -13.12
C GLU A 69 10.51 2.71 -12.84
N GLY A 70 11.33 3.32 -13.70
CA GLY A 70 11.89 4.65 -13.49
C GLY A 70 12.77 4.77 -12.23
N MET A 71 13.16 6.00 -11.89
CA MET A 71 13.92 6.31 -10.68
C MET A 71 13.02 6.96 -9.62
N VAL A 72 13.26 6.69 -8.34
CA VAL A 72 12.51 7.34 -7.25
C VAL A 72 12.77 8.85 -7.27
N LYS A 73 11.72 9.63 -7.53
CA LYS A 73 11.76 11.09 -7.61
C LYS A 73 11.59 11.73 -6.25
N ARG A 74 10.62 11.25 -5.47
CA ARG A 74 10.24 11.83 -4.18
C ARG A 74 9.52 10.81 -3.30
N ILE A 75 9.52 11.07 -2.00
CA ILE A 75 8.78 10.27 -1.03
C ILE A 75 7.71 11.14 -0.38
N ARG A 76 6.49 10.61 -0.30
CA ARG A 76 5.38 11.19 0.45
C ARG A 76 4.95 10.23 1.54
N GLY A 77 4.48 10.73 2.65
CA GLY A 77 4.00 9.88 3.74
C GLY A 77 2.82 10.47 4.46
N VAL A 78 2.08 9.62 5.18
CA VAL A 78 1.03 10.01 6.11
C VAL A 78 1.29 9.32 7.44
N ALA A 79 1.65 10.09 8.45
CA ALA A 79 1.72 9.66 9.83
C ALA A 79 0.38 9.93 10.49
N TYR A 80 -0.30 8.90 10.99
CA TYR A 80 -1.61 9.04 11.62
C TYR A 80 -1.57 8.62 13.09
N SER A 81 -2.45 9.23 13.88
CA SER A 81 -2.69 8.83 15.26
C SER A 81 -4.17 8.90 15.63
N MET A 82 -4.63 7.93 16.41
CA MET A 82 -6.00 7.79 16.90
C MET A 82 -5.98 7.63 18.42
N LYS A 83 -6.75 8.44 19.15
CA LYS A 83 -6.88 8.40 20.62
C LYS A 83 -5.56 8.39 21.42
N VAL A 84 -4.48 8.88 20.81
CA VAL A 84 -3.18 9.08 21.45
C VAL A 84 -2.72 10.51 21.25
N SER A 85 -1.76 10.96 22.06
CA SER A 85 -1.22 12.31 21.96
C SER A 85 -0.67 12.59 20.56
N PRO A 86 -0.96 13.76 19.95
CA PRO A 86 -0.36 14.17 18.67
C PRO A 86 1.18 14.20 18.69
N GLN A 87 1.79 14.26 19.88
CA GLN A 87 3.24 14.14 20.03
C GLN A 87 3.78 12.82 19.51
N ASN A 88 3.00 11.73 19.54
CA ASN A 88 3.43 10.44 18.99
C ASN A 88 3.62 10.55 17.46
N THR A 89 2.70 11.20 16.75
CA THR A 89 2.82 11.43 15.30
C THR A 89 4.05 12.27 14.97
N ASN A 90 4.29 13.34 15.75
CA ASN A 90 5.48 14.17 15.56
C ASN A 90 6.77 13.38 15.80
N ARG A 91 6.79 12.49 16.80
CA ARG A 91 7.94 11.59 17.06
C ARG A 91 8.17 10.61 15.92
N MET A 92 7.11 10.05 15.32
CA MET A 92 7.21 9.20 14.12
C MET A 92 7.78 9.96 12.93
N VAL A 93 7.26 11.16 12.67
CA VAL A 93 7.76 12.02 11.59
C VAL A 93 9.21 12.41 11.83
N CYS A 94 9.56 12.79 13.06
CA CYS A 94 10.95 13.06 13.44
C CYS A 94 11.85 11.83 13.24
N ALA A 95 11.41 10.62 13.54
CA ALA A 95 12.23 9.42 13.30
C ALA A 95 12.52 9.19 11.81
N VAL A 96 11.57 9.50 10.95
CA VAL A 96 11.65 9.28 9.49
C VAL A 96 12.44 10.40 8.80
N LEU A 97 12.14 11.65 9.15
CA LEU A 97 12.75 12.83 8.53
C LEU A 97 14.04 13.24 9.23
N LEU A 98 14.12 13.17 10.56
CA LEU A 98 15.19 13.78 11.34
C LEU A 98 16.10 12.77 12.06
N GLY A 99 15.69 11.51 12.21
CA GLY A 99 16.39 10.59 13.12
C GLY A 99 16.18 11.01 14.58
N LEU A 100 16.08 10.04 15.48
CA LEU A 100 15.81 10.21 16.91
C LEU A 100 16.64 11.32 17.59
N GLN A 101 15.99 11.97 18.57
CA GLN A 101 16.49 13.03 19.45
C GLN A 101 18.00 12.99 19.79
N VAL A 102 18.61 14.19 19.85
CA VAL A 102 19.93 14.53 20.43
C VAL A 102 21.15 14.33 19.50
N ASP A 103 21.70 15.45 19.02
CA ASP A 103 23.12 15.72 18.70
C ASP A 103 23.90 14.97 17.61
N GLY A 104 23.33 14.28 16.59
CA GLY A 104 24.29 13.76 15.58
C GLY A 104 23.93 13.18 14.21
N ALA A 105 22.70 12.85 13.82
CA ALA A 105 22.55 12.00 12.63
C ALA A 105 21.42 12.40 11.68
N ARG A 106 21.79 12.63 10.41
CA ARG A 106 20.90 12.72 9.24
C ARG A 106 19.98 11.49 9.18
N GLY A 107 18.66 11.69 9.10
CA GLY A 107 17.64 10.62 9.06
C GLY A 107 17.78 9.62 7.91
N VAL A 108 17.21 8.42 8.07
CA VAL A 108 17.35 7.26 7.15
C VAL A 108 17.04 7.62 5.69
N LEU A 109 15.96 8.38 5.45
CA LEU A 109 15.56 8.76 4.08
C LEU A 109 16.23 10.05 3.60
N ASN A 110 16.56 10.98 4.51
CA ASN A 110 17.25 12.23 4.16
C ASN A 110 18.72 12.02 3.76
N GLN A 111 19.28 10.84 4.02
CA GLN A 111 20.57 10.43 3.46
C GLN A 111 20.47 10.06 1.96
N LEU A 112 19.28 9.68 1.49
CA LEU A 112 19.06 9.13 0.15
C LEU A 112 18.38 10.13 -0.79
N LEU A 113 17.41 10.90 -0.29
CA LEU A 113 16.63 11.85 -1.08
C LEU A 113 16.36 13.13 -0.29
N ALA A 114 16.42 14.28 -0.95
CA ALA A 114 16.13 15.57 -0.35
C ALA A 114 14.61 15.92 -0.32
N ASP A 115 13.79 15.30 -1.19
CA ASP A 115 12.34 15.56 -1.30
C ASP A 115 11.54 14.46 -0.60
N VAL A 116 11.57 14.48 0.74
CA VAL A 116 10.76 13.63 1.61
C VAL A 116 9.79 14.50 2.39
N TYR A 117 8.48 14.24 2.25
CA TYR A 117 7.45 15.00 2.96
C TYR A 117 6.42 14.07 3.59
N VAL A 118 6.24 14.19 4.91
CA VAL A 118 5.28 13.36 5.67
C VAL A 118 4.20 14.26 6.25
N PHE A 119 2.95 14.00 5.86
CA PHE A 119 1.76 14.64 6.42
C PHE A 119 1.43 14.03 7.78
N THR A 120 1.10 14.88 8.76
CA THR A 120 0.62 14.43 10.08
C THR A 120 -0.90 14.52 10.15
N ASP A 121 -1.57 13.41 10.40
CA ASP A 121 -3.02 13.31 10.58
C ASP A 121 -3.33 12.79 12.00
N ALA A 122 -3.26 13.70 12.97
CA ALA A 122 -3.57 13.40 14.36
C ALA A 122 -5.05 13.64 14.63
N VAL A 123 -5.81 12.55 14.82
CA VAL A 123 -7.26 12.61 15.03
C VAL A 123 -7.59 12.35 16.50
N SER A 124 -8.28 13.30 17.13
CA SER A 124 -8.78 13.21 18.51
C SER A 124 -10.30 13.42 18.56
N GLY A 125 -10.98 12.82 19.54
CA GLY A 125 -12.41 13.00 19.76
C GLY A 125 -13.28 11.99 18.99
N SER A 126 -14.48 12.40 18.56
CA SER A 126 -15.50 11.50 18.00
C SER A 126 -15.15 10.89 16.63
N SER A 127 -14.12 11.42 15.95
CA SER A 127 -13.57 10.93 14.68
C SER A 127 -12.42 9.94 14.84
N SER A 128 -11.95 9.70 16.07
CA SER A 128 -10.78 8.85 16.40
C SER A 128 -11.12 7.39 16.72
N GLY A 129 -12.32 6.94 16.34
CA GLY A 129 -12.76 5.56 16.53
C GLY A 129 -12.89 5.17 18.00
N LEU A 130 -12.82 3.88 18.27
CA LEU A 130 -13.00 3.33 19.62
C LEU A 130 -11.67 2.96 20.29
N SER A 131 -10.63 2.65 19.53
CA SER A 131 -9.34 2.16 20.04
C SER A 131 -8.16 3.08 19.70
N PRO A 132 -7.14 3.14 20.59
CA PRO A 132 -5.91 3.86 20.32
C PRO A 132 -5.02 3.13 19.32
N GLY A 133 -4.32 3.89 18.50
CA GLY A 133 -3.34 3.36 17.54
C GLY A 133 -2.63 4.47 16.79
N PHE A 134 -1.44 4.17 16.29
CA PHE A 134 -0.66 5.09 15.47
C PHE A 134 0.09 4.30 14.40
N GLY A 135 0.41 4.95 13.28
CA GLY A 135 1.07 4.29 12.17
C GLY A 135 1.58 5.29 11.15
N LEU A 136 2.46 4.80 10.30
CA LEU A 136 3.06 5.55 9.22
C LEU A 136 2.89 4.77 7.92
N THR A 137 2.39 5.46 6.91
CA THR A 137 2.40 4.99 5.54
C THR A 137 3.36 5.87 4.75
N LEU A 138 4.28 5.25 4.01
CA LEU A 138 5.20 5.93 3.09
C LEU A 138 4.94 5.45 1.67
N VAL A 139 5.08 6.36 0.71
CA VAL A 139 4.89 6.12 -0.72
C VAL A 139 6.04 6.78 -1.47
N ALA A 140 6.79 5.97 -2.21
CA ALA A 140 7.79 6.42 -3.16
C ALA A 140 7.13 6.62 -4.53
N GLU A 141 7.33 7.80 -5.13
CA GLU A 141 6.88 8.12 -6.48
C GLU A 141 8.06 8.13 -7.42
N THR A 142 7.99 7.35 -8.51
CA THR A 142 9.04 7.27 -9.51
C THR A 142 8.82 8.24 -10.66
N THR A 143 9.86 8.46 -11.47
CA THR A 143 9.80 9.32 -12.68
C THR A 143 8.85 8.79 -13.75
N SER A 144 8.64 7.46 -13.81
CA SER A 144 7.64 6.83 -14.68
C SER A 144 6.22 6.87 -14.10
N GLY A 145 6.06 7.48 -12.92
CA GLY A 145 4.78 7.59 -12.20
C GLY A 145 4.41 6.34 -11.41
N CYS A 146 5.29 5.35 -11.28
CA CYS A 146 5.03 4.18 -10.42
C CYS A 146 4.97 4.61 -8.96
N LEU A 147 4.14 3.91 -8.18
CA LEU A 147 3.89 4.22 -6.78
C LEU A 147 4.17 2.95 -5.97
N ILE A 148 5.16 3.03 -5.09
CA ILE A 148 5.57 1.93 -4.22
C ILE A 148 5.26 2.34 -2.78
N SER A 149 4.40 1.58 -2.11
CA SER A 149 4.01 1.84 -0.72
C SER A 149 4.64 0.87 0.25
N ALA A 150 4.93 1.37 1.45
CA ALA A 150 5.18 0.55 2.63
C ALA A 150 4.54 1.21 3.85
N GLU A 151 4.14 0.41 4.83
CA GLU A 151 3.52 0.91 6.04
C GLU A 151 3.90 0.11 7.28
N ALA A 152 3.82 0.77 8.43
CA ALA A 152 3.93 0.14 9.72
C ALA A 152 2.91 0.76 10.68
N ALA A 153 2.22 -0.09 11.42
CA ALA A 153 1.20 0.33 12.39
C ALA A 153 1.48 -0.31 13.76
N ALA A 154 1.25 0.46 14.82
CA ALA A 154 1.18 -0.01 16.19
C ALA A 154 -0.26 0.12 16.67
N THR A 155 -0.93 -1.01 16.83
CA THR A 155 -2.30 -1.11 17.35
C THR A 155 -2.28 -1.86 18.68
N ALA A 156 -3.17 -1.47 19.60
CA ALA A 156 -3.31 -2.17 20.88
C ALA A 156 -3.76 -3.63 20.60
N GLY A 157 -2.89 -4.60 20.88
CA GLY A 157 -3.14 -6.03 20.64
C GLY A 157 -2.58 -6.60 19.33
N GLY A 158 -1.85 -5.81 18.53
CA GLY A 158 -1.10 -6.31 17.37
C GLY A 158 0.26 -6.86 17.79
N ARG A 159 0.58 -8.12 17.44
CA ARG A 159 1.94 -8.66 17.56
C ARG A 159 2.89 -7.81 16.72
N ALA A 160 4.01 -7.36 17.29
CA ALA A 160 5.08 -6.74 16.52
C ALA A 160 5.55 -7.71 15.43
N ALA A 161 5.61 -7.27 14.17
CA ALA A 161 6.11 -8.07 13.06
C ALA A 161 7.61 -8.36 13.25
N GLY A 162 7.88 -9.52 13.86
CA GLY A 162 9.21 -10.05 14.09
C GLY A 162 9.13 -11.53 14.44
N GLY A 163 9.04 -12.38 13.42
CA GLY A 163 9.40 -13.79 13.51
C GLY A 163 8.26 -14.81 13.62
N GLY A 164 8.26 -15.77 12.69
CA GLY A 164 8.07 -17.19 12.99
C GLY A 164 6.66 -17.68 13.35
N GLN A 165 6.17 -18.61 12.54
CA GLN A 165 5.07 -19.50 12.92
C GLN A 165 5.46 -20.33 14.15
N GLY A 166 4.56 -20.42 15.12
CA GLY A 166 4.53 -21.53 16.08
C GLY A 166 4.75 -21.16 17.54
N ALA A 167 3.90 -21.78 18.37
CA ALA A 167 4.04 -22.02 19.80
C ALA A 167 3.80 -20.84 20.75
N GLY A 168 2.62 -20.89 21.39
CA GLY A 168 2.53 -21.02 22.84
C GLY A 168 2.82 -19.80 23.71
N LEU A 169 2.00 -19.67 24.76
CA LEU A 169 2.14 -18.79 25.92
C LEU A 169 1.59 -17.37 25.72
N GLU A 170 0.38 -17.24 26.26
CA GLU A 170 -0.17 -16.04 26.86
C GLU A 170 0.89 -15.30 27.70
N ALA A 171 0.81 -13.97 27.73
CA ALA A 171 1.56 -13.07 28.59
C ALA A 171 3.05 -12.82 28.27
N LEU A 172 3.35 -12.17 27.14
CA LEU A 172 4.50 -11.26 27.07
C LEU A 172 4.18 -10.01 26.24
N GLN A 173 4.16 -8.89 26.97
CA GLN A 173 4.28 -7.52 26.51
C GLN A 173 3.19 -6.99 25.55
N GLU A 174 2.34 -6.13 26.12
CA GLU A 174 2.11 -4.80 25.57
C GLU A 174 3.47 -4.20 25.18
N ALA A 175 3.99 -4.55 24.01
CA ALA A 175 5.18 -3.91 23.51
C ALA A 175 4.75 -2.46 23.27
N LEU A 176 5.14 -1.57 24.17
CA LEU A 176 5.23 -0.13 23.95
C LEU A 176 6.12 0.06 22.72
N VAL A 177 5.55 -0.14 21.53
CA VAL A 177 6.27 0.10 20.28
C VAL A 177 6.57 1.58 20.29
N VAL A 178 7.85 1.92 20.33
CA VAL A 178 8.27 3.31 20.35
C VAL A 178 7.86 3.92 19.00
N PRO A 179 7.19 5.08 18.97
CA PRO A 179 6.76 5.70 17.71
C PRO A 179 7.90 5.84 16.70
N GLU A 180 9.11 6.08 17.20
CA GLU A 180 10.31 6.16 16.38
C GLU A 180 10.73 4.84 15.73
N ASP A 181 10.49 3.71 16.40
CA ASP A 181 10.75 2.39 15.83
C ASP A 181 9.75 2.06 14.72
N VAL A 182 8.48 2.46 14.87
CA VAL A 182 7.48 2.35 13.78
C VAL A 182 7.92 3.14 12.55
N GLY A 183 8.45 4.36 12.76
CA GLY A 183 8.99 5.17 11.68
C GLY A 183 10.19 4.50 10.99
N ARG A 184 11.10 3.90 11.77
CA ARG A 184 12.28 3.19 11.24
C ARG A 184 11.89 1.93 10.46
N LEU A 185 10.95 1.14 10.97
CA LEU A 185 10.45 -0.08 10.32
C LEU A 185 9.76 0.24 8.98
N ALA A 186 8.91 1.27 8.95
CA ALA A 186 8.26 1.69 7.70
C ALA A 186 9.27 2.18 6.66
N ALA A 187 10.31 2.93 7.09
CA ALA A 187 11.37 3.37 6.18
C ALA A 187 12.19 2.19 5.64
N GLN A 188 12.56 1.23 6.49
CA GLN A 188 13.26 0.01 6.07
C GLN A 188 12.42 -0.82 5.10
N ALA A 189 11.14 -1.03 5.40
CA ALA A 189 10.21 -1.74 4.53
C ALA A 189 10.07 -1.06 3.15
N LEU A 190 10.04 0.28 3.11
CA LEU A 190 10.02 1.01 1.83
C LEU A 190 11.30 0.78 1.03
N LEU A 191 12.47 0.81 1.68
CA LEU A 191 13.74 0.57 1.00
C LEU A 191 13.85 -0.86 0.48
N GLU A 192 13.33 -1.84 1.21
CA GLU A 192 13.24 -3.23 0.75
C GLU A 192 12.33 -3.36 -0.48
N GLU A 193 11.16 -2.72 -0.49
CA GLU A 193 10.26 -2.72 -1.65
C GLU A 193 10.90 -2.03 -2.87
N VAL A 194 11.59 -0.92 -2.67
CA VAL A 194 12.33 -0.23 -3.75
C VAL A 194 13.49 -1.11 -4.26
N GLN A 195 14.19 -1.83 -3.37
CA GLN A 195 15.27 -2.74 -3.76
C GLN A 195 14.75 -3.96 -4.53
N ARG A 196 13.57 -4.48 -4.18
CA ARG A 196 12.88 -5.56 -4.91
C ARG A 196 12.51 -5.15 -6.34
N GLY A 197 12.32 -3.86 -6.58
CA GLY A 197 12.07 -3.28 -7.89
C GLY A 197 10.69 -3.61 -8.45
N GLY A 198 10.44 -3.15 -9.69
CA GLY A 198 9.16 -3.31 -10.37
C GLY A 198 8.22 -2.12 -10.21
N VAL A 199 7.11 -2.16 -10.96
CA VAL A 199 6.19 -1.02 -11.12
C VAL A 199 5.14 -0.90 -10.01
N VAL A 200 4.95 -1.96 -9.23
CA VAL A 200 4.03 -2.02 -8.08
C VAL A 200 4.67 -2.75 -6.91
N ASP A 201 4.25 -2.38 -5.71
CA ASP A 201 4.60 -3.03 -4.45
C ASP A 201 3.97 -4.42 -4.30
N GLY A 202 4.54 -5.22 -3.40
CA GLY A 202 4.13 -6.61 -3.14
C GLY A 202 2.64 -6.78 -2.85
N SER A 203 2.02 -5.81 -2.17
CA SER A 203 0.61 -5.82 -1.78
C SER A 203 -0.36 -5.58 -2.95
N HIS A 204 0.06 -4.84 -3.97
CA HIS A 204 -0.77 -4.53 -5.14
C HIS A 204 -0.52 -5.46 -6.35
N GLN A 205 0.47 -6.36 -6.28
CA GLN A 205 0.69 -7.39 -7.32
C GLN A 205 -0.59 -8.19 -7.64
N PRO A 206 -1.37 -8.70 -6.65
CA PRO A 206 -2.60 -9.44 -6.96
C PRO A 206 -3.64 -8.59 -7.70
N LEU A 207 -3.74 -7.30 -7.35
CA LEU A 207 -4.71 -6.40 -7.95
C LEU A 207 -4.37 -6.13 -9.42
N ILE A 208 -3.11 -5.78 -9.73
CA ILE A 208 -2.72 -5.49 -11.11
C ILE A 208 -2.85 -6.72 -12.02
N LEU A 209 -2.50 -7.91 -11.51
CA LEU A 209 -2.65 -9.17 -12.25
C LEU A 209 -4.11 -9.49 -12.54
N THR A 210 -4.99 -9.24 -11.57
CA THR A 210 -6.44 -9.42 -11.76
C THR A 210 -6.97 -8.45 -12.80
N LEU A 211 -6.59 -7.17 -12.72
CA LEU A 211 -7.05 -6.16 -13.66
C LEU A 211 -6.52 -6.40 -15.09
N ALA A 212 -5.28 -6.90 -15.22
CA ALA A 212 -4.72 -7.31 -16.52
C ALA A 212 -5.48 -8.49 -17.13
N ALA A 213 -5.80 -9.50 -16.32
CA ALA A 213 -6.55 -10.68 -16.80
C ALA A 213 -8.00 -10.35 -17.18
N LEU A 214 -8.66 -9.42 -16.48
CA LEU A 214 -10.03 -9.00 -16.80
C LEU A 214 -10.11 -7.88 -17.84
N GLY A 215 -8.96 -7.39 -18.32
CA GLY A 215 -8.84 -6.32 -19.29
C GLY A 215 -9.33 -6.68 -20.71
N PRO A 216 -9.17 -5.76 -21.68
CA PRO A 216 -9.40 -6.03 -23.11
C PRO A 216 -8.68 -7.29 -23.61
N GLU A 217 -9.12 -7.85 -24.75
CA GLU A 217 -8.42 -8.93 -25.47
C GLU A 217 -7.15 -8.40 -26.18
N GLU A 218 -6.28 -7.74 -25.43
CA GLU A 218 -5.02 -7.18 -25.89
C GLU A 218 -3.87 -7.76 -25.04
N MET A 219 -2.65 -7.70 -25.56
CA MET A 219 -1.47 -8.15 -24.83
C MET A 219 -1.10 -7.14 -23.75
N HIS A 220 -1.37 -7.46 -22.50
CA HIS A 220 -0.93 -6.71 -21.33
C HIS A 220 0.50 -7.12 -20.95
N GLU A 221 1.32 -6.16 -20.52
CA GLU A 221 2.69 -6.40 -20.06
C GLU A 221 2.99 -5.59 -18.81
N VAL A 222 3.45 -6.26 -17.74
CA VAL A 222 3.73 -5.63 -16.45
C VAL A 222 5.06 -6.16 -15.90
N ARG A 223 5.93 -5.26 -15.47
CA ARG A 223 7.18 -5.58 -14.78
C ARG A 223 6.98 -5.55 -13.27
N LEU A 224 7.06 -6.69 -12.63
CA LEU A 224 6.94 -6.85 -11.17
C LEU A 224 8.30 -7.16 -10.54
N GLY A 225 8.43 -6.91 -9.25
CA GLY A 225 9.49 -7.50 -8.43
C GLY A 225 9.28 -9.01 -8.23
N PRO A 226 10.02 -9.65 -7.29
CA PRO A 226 9.79 -11.03 -6.92
C PRO A 226 8.32 -11.29 -6.54
N LEU A 227 7.75 -12.36 -7.10
CA LEU A 227 6.34 -12.68 -6.94
C LEU A 227 6.01 -13.06 -5.49
N THR A 228 5.03 -12.39 -4.91
CA THR A 228 4.54 -12.73 -3.56
C THR A 228 3.73 -14.03 -3.59
N THR A 229 3.61 -14.69 -2.43
CA THR A 229 2.76 -15.90 -2.30
C THR A 229 1.32 -15.61 -2.68
N GLN A 230 0.82 -14.41 -2.39
CA GLN A 230 -0.53 -13.98 -2.79
C GLN A 230 -0.63 -13.82 -4.30
N ALA A 231 0.35 -13.19 -4.95
CA ALA A 231 0.39 -13.07 -6.41
C ALA A 231 0.37 -14.44 -7.11
N VAL A 232 1.16 -15.41 -6.64
CA VAL A 232 1.17 -16.78 -7.19
C VAL A 232 -0.18 -17.47 -7.03
N ARG A 233 -0.86 -17.30 -5.89
CA ARG A 233 -2.21 -17.84 -5.69
C ARG A 233 -3.22 -17.19 -6.65
N THR A 234 -3.14 -15.88 -6.83
CA THR A 234 -3.99 -15.14 -7.77
C THR A 234 -3.78 -15.61 -9.20
N LEU A 235 -2.54 -15.84 -9.64
CA LEU A 235 -2.26 -16.39 -10.98
C LEU A 235 -2.95 -17.74 -11.22
N ARG A 236 -2.95 -18.62 -10.20
CA ARG A 236 -3.65 -19.92 -10.29
C ARG A 236 -5.16 -19.73 -10.39
N LEU A 237 -5.73 -18.84 -9.58
CA LEU A 237 -7.16 -18.52 -9.61
C LEU A 237 -7.57 -17.92 -10.96
N LEU A 238 -6.77 -17.02 -11.52
CA LEU A 238 -7.06 -16.39 -12.83
C LEU A 238 -7.04 -17.41 -13.97
N ARG A 239 -6.13 -18.38 -13.92
CA ARG A 239 -6.14 -19.50 -14.87
C ARG A 239 -7.40 -20.34 -14.73
N ASP A 240 -7.79 -20.69 -13.50
CA ASP A 240 -8.89 -21.61 -13.26
C ASP A 240 -10.28 -20.95 -13.50
N PHE A 241 -10.43 -19.65 -13.22
CA PHE A 241 -11.70 -18.91 -13.40
C PHE A 241 -11.83 -18.20 -14.74
N ALA A 242 -10.78 -17.50 -15.19
CA ALA A 242 -10.83 -16.67 -16.41
C ALA A 242 -10.19 -17.36 -17.62
N GLY A 243 -9.51 -18.50 -17.44
CA GLY A 243 -8.78 -19.19 -18.51
C GLY A 243 -7.52 -18.44 -18.98
N VAL A 244 -7.14 -17.36 -18.30
CA VAL A 244 -6.00 -16.51 -18.70
C VAL A 244 -4.70 -17.07 -18.15
N THR A 245 -3.74 -17.30 -19.03
CA THR A 245 -2.38 -17.74 -18.67
C THR A 245 -1.38 -16.61 -18.84
N PHE A 246 -0.55 -16.40 -17.82
CA PHE A 246 0.53 -15.41 -17.85
C PHE A 246 1.83 -16.07 -18.31
N ASN A 247 2.52 -15.43 -19.27
CA ASN A 247 3.89 -15.74 -19.63
C ASN A 247 4.83 -14.99 -18.69
N ILE A 248 5.76 -15.70 -18.05
CA ILE A 248 6.66 -15.16 -17.03
C ILE A 248 8.08 -15.16 -17.60
N ARG A 249 8.68 -13.98 -17.73
CA ARG A 249 10.07 -13.79 -18.17
C ARG A 249 10.86 -13.13 -17.05
N THR A 250 11.87 -13.82 -16.53
CA THR A 250 12.74 -13.30 -15.47
C THR A 250 13.96 -12.62 -16.06
N GLU A 251 14.26 -11.41 -15.60
CA GLU A 251 15.47 -10.69 -15.96
C GLU A 251 16.49 -10.82 -14.81
N ARG A 252 17.67 -11.39 -15.10
CA ARG A 252 18.66 -11.71 -14.06
C ARG A 252 19.36 -10.47 -13.49
N ASP A 253 19.54 -9.45 -14.33
CA ASP A 253 20.30 -8.26 -13.98
C ASP A 253 19.53 -7.38 -12.99
N SER A 254 18.22 -7.25 -13.18
CA SER A 254 17.35 -6.44 -12.33
C SER A 254 16.62 -7.24 -11.24
N GLN A 255 16.72 -8.58 -11.25
CA GLN A 255 15.91 -9.48 -10.40
C GLN A 255 14.40 -9.26 -10.52
N THR A 256 13.96 -8.60 -11.59
CA THR A 256 12.54 -8.34 -11.87
C THR A 256 11.96 -9.39 -12.81
N VAL A 257 10.63 -9.43 -12.85
CA VAL A 257 9.85 -10.40 -13.59
C VAL A 257 8.86 -9.67 -14.47
N PHE A 258 8.97 -9.89 -15.78
CA PHE A 258 7.99 -9.45 -16.76
C PHE A 258 6.88 -10.49 -16.87
N LEU A 259 5.65 -10.06 -16.65
CA LEU A 259 4.46 -10.88 -16.88
C LEU A 259 3.68 -10.31 -18.05
N SER A 260 3.37 -11.18 -19.00
CA SER A 260 2.52 -10.84 -20.15
C SER A 260 1.30 -11.74 -20.19
N CYS A 261 0.13 -11.19 -20.49
CA CYS A 261 -1.09 -11.97 -20.71
C CYS A 261 -1.97 -11.34 -21.78
N ILE A 262 -2.88 -12.12 -22.34
CA ILE A 262 -4.00 -11.61 -23.14
C ILE A 262 -5.21 -11.56 -22.20
N GLY A 263 -5.86 -10.40 -22.09
CA GLY A 263 -7.01 -10.24 -21.20
C GLY A 263 -8.25 -11.00 -21.72
N ALA A 264 -9.19 -11.26 -20.81
CA ALA A 264 -10.42 -12.02 -21.09
C ALA A 264 -11.52 -11.19 -21.79
N GLY A 265 -11.29 -9.91 -22.08
CA GLY A 265 -12.22 -9.06 -22.83
C GLY A 265 -13.49 -8.69 -22.09
N LEU A 266 -13.51 -8.77 -20.75
CA LEU A 266 -14.73 -8.60 -19.98
C LEU A 266 -15.23 -7.16 -20.02
N LYS A 267 -16.52 -7.02 -20.37
CA LYS A 267 -17.22 -5.74 -20.40
C LYS A 267 -18.25 -5.70 -19.28
N ASN A 268 -18.39 -4.54 -18.66
CA ASN A 268 -19.35 -4.34 -17.60
C ASN A 268 -20.78 -4.31 -18.16
N LEU A 269 -21.53 -5.39 -17.89
CA LEU A 269 -22.92 -5.57 -18.33
C LEU A 269 -23.92 -4.65 -17.62
N ALA A 270 -23.56 -4.08 -16.46
CA ALA A 270 -24.45 -3.25 -15.67
C ALA A 270 -24.64 -1.83 -16.25
N ARG A 271 -23.74 -1.39 -17.15
CA ARG A 271 -23.86 -0.09 -17.82
C ARG A 271 -24.60 -0.26 -19.13
N LYS A 272 -25.85 0.22 -19.19
CA LYS A 272 -26.66 0.23 -20.42
C LYS A 272 -25.89 0.89 -21.57
N THR A 273 -25.89 0.21 -22.71
CA THR A 273 -25.39 0.75 -23.97
C THR A 273 -26.32 1.88 -24.42
N THR A 274 -25.93 3.12 -24.17
CA THR A 274 -26.32 4.24 -25.02
C THR A 274 -25.48 4.25 -26.27
#